data_AF-A0A315XHN1-F1
#
_entry.id   AF-A0A315XHN1-F1
#
_cell.length_a   1.000
_cell.length_b   1.000
_cell.length_c   1.000
_cell.angle_alpha   90.00
_cell.angle_beta   90.00
_cell.angle_gamma   90.00
#
_symmetry.space_group_name_H-M   'P 1'
#
loop_
_entity.id
_entity.type
_entity.pdbx_description
1 polymer ?
#
loop_
_entity_poly.entity_id
_entity_poly.type
_entity_poly.pdbx_seq_one_letter_code
_entity_poly.pdbx_strand_id
1 'polypeptide(L)'
;MNTIRLTVTGIILLAFTLNIIGSAQEDRSPDELVDDIEEYNGSIGPDNALYGLKLAFEGLDESFTLNTTEKLEKKIYHSRLRISEAKTELKKKNDEGAKKAFENYEEKIKETEDSIAEERDNDSGMLNAQKMITKHQYILERLLELHPNNSGLLNAYNNSIELENIFEEKTDRKLERILTKEGRHYLKAVKKENREDRDVREDREDNDLQEFKYELKLEASPIDNNTQVKIELKFMSNKTDNDSIADEIIKELRLSKENISSAIEIDDSYDNELNSILEAQASVGSNISNIKVEYNFLLNETNRTEMIDSIHNKLSDLTPKQILSVLEIKTLQEEIRSEENNNGLDENDSKVQENDSELQGNDSDNVPEQGSDRNDKMDDDKYGKTRQEEDNKRDD
;
A
#
# COMPACT_ATOMS: atom_id res chain seq x y z
N MET A 1 -76.49 5.19 -3.39
CA MET A 1 -75.16 5.68 -2.98
C MET A 1 -74.38 4.49 -2.46
N ASN A 2 -73.56 3.86 -3.30
CA ASN A 2 -72.74 2.71 -2.92
C ASN A 2 -71.27 3.16 -2.92
N THR A 3 -70.67 3.20 -1.74
CA THR A 3 -69.27 3.53 -1.50
C THR A 3 -68.42 2.29 -1.78
N ILE A 4 -67.74 2.29 -2.93
CA ILE A 4 -66.69 1.32 -3.26
C ILE A 4 -65.46 1.69 -2.44
N ARG A 5 -65.17 0.89 -1.40
CA ARG A 5 -63.89 0.94 -0.68
C ARG A 5 -62.84 0.21 -1.51
N LEU A 6 -61.99 0.97 -2.19
CA LEU A 6 -60.83 0.47 -2.90
C LEU A 6 -59.71 0.20 -1.89
N THR A 7 -59.66 -1.01 -1.32
CA THR A 7 -58.51 -1.47 -0.53
C THR A 7 -57.34 -1.77 -1.47
N VAL A 8 -56.46 -0.79 -1.64
CA VAL A 8 -55.14 -0.98 -2.26
C VAL A 8 -54.24 -1.63 -1.22
N THR A 9 -54.33 -2.95 -1.11
CA THR A 9 -53.39 -3.77 -0.34
C THR A 9 -52.82 -4.80 -1.27
N GLY A 10 -51.92 -4.33 -2.13
CA GLY A 10 -51.13 -5.15 -3.04
C GLY A 10 -49.66 -4.85 -2.81
N ILE A 11 -49.12 -5.34 -1.69
CA ILE A 11 -47.68 -5.42 -1.50
C ILE A 11 -47.19 -6.48 -2.49
N ILE A 12 -46.80 -6.06 -3.69
CA ILE A 12 -46.03 -6.91 -4.61
C ILE A 12 -44.63 -6.96 -4.02
N LEU A 13 -44.43 -7.90 -3.08
CA LEU A 13 -43.13 -8.29 -2.58
C LEU A 13 -42.49 -9.16 -3.68
N LEU A 14 -42.06 -8.51 -4.76
CA LEU A 14 -41.26 -9.16 -5.78
C LEU A 14 -39.89 -9.38 -5.15
N ALA A 15 -39.71 -10.57 -4.57
CA ALA A 15 -38.43 -11.05 -4.09
C ALA A 15 -37.51 -11.22 -5.31
N PHE A 16 -36.92 -10.11 -5.77
CA PHE A 16 -35.70 -10.14 -6.56
C PHE A 16 -34.64 -10.76 -5.65
N THR A 17 -34.52 -12.09 -5.72
CA THR A 17 -33.33 -12.80 -5.25
C THR A 17 -32.22 -12.42 -6.21
N LEU A 18 -31.65 -11.23 -6.01
CA LEU A 18 -30.31 -10.94 -6.47
C LEU A 18 -29.43 -12.00 -5.80
N ASN A 19 -29.15 -13.07 -6.54
CA ASN A 19 -28.06 -13.97 -6.22
C ASN A 19 -26.79 -13.14 -6.36
N ILE A 20 -26.48 -12.35 -5.33
CA ILE A 20 -25.16 -11.76 -5.13
C ILE A 20 -24.26 -12.94 -4.77
N ILE A 21 -23.89 -13.73 -5.78
CA ILE A 21 -22.76 -14.64 -5.68
C ILE A 21 -21.53 -13.75 -5.83
N GLY A 22 -21.22 -13.01 -4.76
CA GLY A 22 -19.94 -12.36 -4.55
C GLY A 22 -19.11 -13.27 -3.67
N SER A 23 -18.50 -14.31 -4.24
CA SER A 23 -17.38 -14.96 -3.57
C SER A 23 -16.20 -13.99 -3.62
N ALA A 24 -16.10 -13.12 -2.62
CA ALA A 24 -14.90 -12.32 -2.37
C ALA A 24 -13.81 -13.25 -1.79
N GLN A 25 -13.26 -14.10 -2.65
CA GLN A 25 -11.98 -14.74 -2.42
C GLN A 25 -10.98 -13.92 -3.24
N GLU A 26 -10.47 -12.84 -2.64
CA GLU A 26 -9.40 -12.04 -3.25
C GLU A 26 -8.12 -12.87 -3.30
N ASP A 27 -7.93 -13.54 -4.43
CA ASP A 27 -6.67 -14.15 -4.82
C ASP A 27 -5.68 -12.99 -5.11
N ARG A 28 -4.82 -12.65 -4.15
CA ARG A 28 -3.90 -11.50 -4.23
C ARG A 28 -2.60 -11.84 -4.94
N SER A 29 -2.73 -12.26 -6.21
CA SER A 29 -1.71 -11.92 -7.19
C SER A 29 -1.58 -10.40 -7.29
N PRO A 30 -0.42 -9.84 -7.67
CA PRO A 30 -0.34 -8.42 -8.07
C PRO A 30 -1.50 -8.09 -9.00
N ASP A 31 -2.07 -6.87 -8.92
CA ASP A 31 -3.30 -6.45 -9.63
C ASP A 31 -3.17 -6.72 -11.15
N GLU A 32 -3.48 -7.95 -11.53
CA GLU A 32 -3.28 -8.46 -12.87
C GLU A 32 -4.42 -7.90 -13.72
N LEU A 33 -4.05 -7.21 -14.80
CA LEU A 33 -4.99 -6.78 -15.80
C LEU A 33 -5.34 -7.99 -16.66
N VAL A 34 -6.38 -8.69 -16.23
CA VAL A 34 -7.04 -9.76 -16.97
C VAL A 34 -8.42 -9.30 -17.42
N ASP A 35 -8.93 -9.88 -18.51
CA ASP A 35 -10.32 -9.68 -18.91
C ASP A 35 -11.22 -10.52 -18.00
N ASP A 36 -11.53 -9.98 -16.83
CA ASP A 36 -12.28 -10.63 -15.75
C ASP A 36 -13.76 -10.24 -15.73
N ILE A 37 -14.20 -9.38 -16.65
CA ILE A 37 -15.62 -9.02 -16.78
C ILE A 37 -16.33 -10.15 -17.54
N GLU A 38 -17.05 -10.99 -16.79
CA GLU A 38 -17.93 -11.99 -17.37
C GLU A 38 -19.02 -11.36 -18.25
N GLU A 39 -19.51 -12.11 -19.22
CA GLU A 39 -20.69 -11.71 -19.98
C GLU A 39 -21.93 -11.65 -19.07
N TYR A 40 -22.72 -10.61 -19.20
CA TYR A 40 -23.97 -10.45 -18.47
C TYR A 40 -25.01 -11.50 -18.86
N ASN A 41 -25.35 -12.39 -17.93
CA ASN A 41 -26.34 -13.46 -18.11
C ASN A 41 -27.73 -13.12 -17.54
N GLY A 42 -27.99 -11.87 -17.16
CA GLY A 42 -29.28 -11.46 -16.60
C GLY A 42 -30.38 -11.31 -17.65
N SER A 43 -31.63 -11.49 -17.24
CA SER A 43 -32.82 -11.43 -18.12
C SER A 43 -33.20 -10.01 -18.58
N ILE A 44 -32.67 -8.99 -17.90
CA ILE A 44 -32.94 -7.57 -18.17
C ILE A 44 -31.64 -6.92 -18.66
N GLY A 45 -31.41 -6.96 -19.98
CA GLY A 45 -30.32 -6.27 -20.68
C GLY A 45 -30.82 -5.11 -21.54
N PRO A 46 -29.94 -4.44 -22.31
CA PRO A 46 -30.25 -3.22 -23.05
C PRO A 46 -31.48 -3.28 -23.97
N ASP A 47 -31.75 -4.44 -24.56
CA ASP A 47 -32.90 -4.71 -25.45
C ASP A 47 -34.22 -4.98 -24.72
N ASN A 48 -34.18 -5.17 -23.41
CA ASN A 48 -35.37 -5.47 -22.63
C ASN A 48 -36.17 -4.19 -22.34
N ALA A 49 -37.50 -4.25 -22.47
CA ALA A 49 -38.39 -3.13 -22.15
C ALA A 49 -38.27 -2.64 -20.69
N LEU A 50 -37.88 -3.52 -19.77
CA LEU A 50 -37.66 -3.22 -18.35
C LEU A 50 -36.25 -2.69 -18.04
N TYR A 51 -35.40 -2.49 -19.04
CA TYR A 51 -34.03 -2.04 -18.83
C TYR A 51 -33.95 -0.66 -18.19
N GLY A 52 -34.82 0.28 -18.60
CA GLY A 52 -34.89 1.59 -17.95
C GLY A 52 -35.29 1.51 -16.47
N LEU A 53 -36.12 0.52 -16.09
CA LEU A 53 -36.47 0.28 -14.69
C LEU A 53 -35.29 -0.28 -13.89
N LYS A 54 -34.46 -1.14 -14.50
CA LYS A 54 -33.21 -1.61 -13.90
C LYS A 54 -32.29 -0.42 -13.57
N LEU A 55 -32.04 0.45 -14.54
CA LEU A 55 -31.21 1.66 -14.35
C LEU A 55 -31.79 2.57 -13.25
N ALA A 56 -33.11 2.77 -13.21
CA ALA A 56 -33.76 3.58 -12.18
C ALA A 56 -33.58 3.00 -10.77
N PHE A 57 -33.62 1.67 -10.61
CA PHE A 57 -33.37 1.03 -9.32
C PHE A 57 -31.91 1.14 -8.89
N GLU A 58 -30.96 1.06 -9.83
CA GLU A 58 -29.54 1.27 -9.54
C GLU A 58 -29.27 2.71 -9.06
N GLY A 59 -29.83 3.71 -9.75
CA GLY A 59 -29.73 5.11 -9.30
C GLY A 59 -30.40 5.35 -7.94
N LEU A 60 -31.49 4.63 -7.65
CA LEU A 60 -32.12 4.67 -6.33
C LEU A 60 -31.21 4.06 -5.27
N ASP A 61 -30.59 2.92 -5.51
CA ASP A 61 -29.65 2.29 -4.58
C ASP A 61 -28.44 3.20 -4.27
N GLU A 62 -27.88 3.84 -5.30
CA GLU A 62 -26.83 4.85 -5.15
C GLU A 62 -27.30 6.06 -4.33
N SER A 63 -28.54 6.52 -4.52
CA SER A 63 -29.08 7.68 -3.79
C SER A 63 -29.27 7.41 -2.29
N PHE A 64 -29.48 6.16 -1.90
CA PHE A 64 -29.58 5.74 -0.50
C PHE A 64 -28.21 5.42 0.13
N THR A 65 -27.13 5.49 -0.63
CA THR A 65 -25.77 5.26 -0.14
C THR A 65 -25.21 6.57 0.42
N LEU A 66 -25.20 6.69 1.74
CA LEU A 66 -24.80 7.92 2.45
C LEU A 66 -23.28 8.11 2.52
N ASN A 67 -22.52 7.02 2.47
CA ASN A 67 -21.06 7.07 2.42
C ASN A 67 -20.63 7.39 0.97
N THR A 68 -19.87 8.45 0.80
CA THR A 68 -19.48 8.97 -0.51
C THR A 68 -18.52 8.04 -1.25
N THR A 69 -17.60 7.41 -0.52
CA THR A 69 -16.68 6.40 -1.03
C THR A 69 -17.41 5.15 -1.52
N GLU A 70 -18.34 4.60 -0.72
CA GLU A 70 -19.17 3.46 -1.11
C GLU A 70 -20.05 3.81 -2.31
N LYS A 71 -20.58 5.04 -2.36
CA LYS A 71 -21.36 5.53 -3.50
C LYS A 71 -20.50 5.62 -4.77
N LEU A 72 -19.26 6.08 -4.66
CA LEU A 72 -18.29 6.10 -5.77
C LEU A 72 -18.00 4.68 -6.28
N GLU A 73 -17.72 3.75 -5.37
CA GLU A 73 -17.48 2.34 -5.72
C GLU A 73 -18.70 1.70 -6.40
N LYS A 74 -19.93 1.99 -5.94
CA LYS A 74 -21.16 1.52 -6.59
C LYS A 74 -21.32 2.04 -8.01
N LYS A 75 -21.04 3.33 -8.26
CA LYS A 75 -21.10 3.91 -9.62
C LYS A 75 -20.10 3.25 -10.57
N ILE A 76 -18.89 2.97 -10.09
CA ILE A 76 -17.87 2.28 -10.86
C ILE A 76 -18.27 0.82 -11.11
N TYR A 77 -18.85 0.15 -10.11
CA TYR A 77 -19.41 -1.18 -10.26
C TYR A 77 -20.53 -1.22 -11.32
N HIS A 78 -21.46 -0.26 -11.30
CA HIS A 78 -22.49 -0.16 -12.34
C HIS A 78 -21.90 0.15 -13.72
N SER A 79 -20.81 0.91 -13.80
CA SER A 79 -20.05 1.09 -15.05
C SER A 79 -19.48 -0.24 -15.54
N ARG A 80 -18.88 -1.05 -14.67
CA ARG A 80 -18.41 -2.42 -14.98
C ARG A 80 -19.55 -3.29 -15.52
N LEU A 81 -20.73 -3.19 -14.91
CA LEU A 81 -21.94 -3.90 -15.34
C LEU A 81 -22.35 -3.49 -16.76
N ARG A 82 -22.27 -2.20 -17.14
CA ARG A 82 -22.53 -1.77 -18.53
C ARG A 82 -21.54 -2.39 -19.53
N ILE A 83 -20.26 -2.54 -19.16
CA ILE A 83 -19.28 -3.25 -20.01
C ILE A 83 -19.70 -4.71 -20.20
N SER A 84 -20.10 -5.41 -19.14
CA SER A 84 -20.55 -6.81 -19.23
C SER A 84 -21.79 -7.00 -20.13
N GLU A 85 -22.73 -6.05 -20.09
CA GLU A 85 -23.90 -6.02 -20.97
C GLU A 85 -23.49 -5.77 -22.41
N ALA A 86 -22.60 -4.81 -22.65
CA ALA A 86 -22.09 -4.52 -23.99
C ALA A 86 -21.35 -5.72 -24.59
N LYS A 87 -20.51 -6.43 -23.82
CA LYS A 87 -19.84 -7.69 -24.24
C LYS A 87 -20.87 -8.72 -24.72
N THR A 88 -21.97 -8.84 -23.97
CA THR A 88 -23.04 -9.79 -24.28
C THR A 88 -23.75 -9.44 -25.59
N GLU A 89 -24.07 -8.17 -25.79
CA GLU A 89 -24.75 -7.70 -27.01
C GLU A 89 -23.82 -7.77 -28.24
N LEU A 90 -22.54 -7.43 -28.09
CA LEU A 90 -21.53 -7.61 -29.15
C LEU A 90 -21.41 -9.08 -29.59
N LYS A 91 -21.42 -10.02 -28.64
CA LYS A 91 -21.40 -11.46 -28.94
C LYS A 91 -22.64 -11.92 -29.70
N LYS A 92 -23.81 -11.35 -29.38
CA LYS A 92 -25.07 -11.58 -30.11
C LYS A 92 -25.12 -10.87 -31.47
N LYS A 93 -24.10 -10.08 -31.83
CA LYS A 93 -24.07 -9.19 -32.99
C LYS A 93 -25.19 -8.16 -32.98
N ASN A 94 -25.55 -7.70 -31.79
CA ASN A 94 -26.53 -6.65 -31.58
C ASN A 94 -25.81 -5.33 -31.28
N ASP A 95 -25.41 -4.64 -32.36
CA ASP A 95 -24.66 -3.39 -32.24
C ASP A 95 -25.48 -2.27 -31.59
N GLU A 96 -26.82 -2.27 -31.74
CA GLU A 96 -27.71 -1.28 -31.14
C GLU A 96 -27.79 -1.45 -29.62
N GLY A 97 -27.98 -2.69 -29.14
CA GLY A 97 -27.95 -3.00 -27.72
C GLY A 97 -26.59 -2.71 -27.07
N ALA A 98 -25.50 -3.05 -27.76
CA ALA A 98 -24.14 -2.72 -27.31
C ALA A 98 -23.93 -1.19 -27.22
N LYS A 99 -24.33 -0.45 -28.26
CA LYS A 99 -24.27 1.03 -28.26
C LYS A 99 -25.03 1.61 -27.08
N LYS A 100 -26.25 1.13 -26.82
CA LYS A 100 -27.06 1.57 -25.69
C LYS A 100 -26.38 1.25 -24.35
N ALA A 101 -25.75 0.09 -24.18
CA ALA A 101 -24.97 -0.21 -22.97
C ALA A 101 -23.81 0.78 -22.79
N PHE A 102 -23.07 1.11 -23.85
CA PHE A 102 -21.98 2.11 -23.78
C PHE A 102 -22.47 3.54 -23.53
N GLU A 103 -23.64 3.93 -24.03
CA GLU A 103 -24.26 5.23 -23.68
C GLU A 103 -24.56 5.33 -22.17
N ASN A 104 -25.04 4.24 -21.57
CA ASN A 104 -25.25 4.21 -20.10
C ASN A 104 -23.94 4.11 -19.32
N TYR A 105 -22.89 3.50 -19.90
CA TYR A 105 -21.54 3.53 -19.31
C TYR A 105 -21.04 4.96 -19.23
N GLU A 106 -21.18 5.73 -20.31
CA GLU A 106 -20.82 7.14 -20.37
C GLU A 106 -21.59 7.96 -19.32
N GLU A 107 -22.89 7.72 -19.15
CA GLU A 107 -23.68 8.37 -18.09
C GLU A 107 -23.10 8.08 -16.69
N LYS A 108 -22.77 6.82 -16.39
CA LYS A 108 -22.17 6.45 -15.10
C LYS A 108 -20.78 7.03 -14.88
N ILE A 109 -19.97 7.16 -15.93
CA ILE A 109 -18.66 7.81 -15.86
C ILE A 109 -18.79 9.29 -15.51
N LYS A 110 -19.74 10.01 -16.12
CA LYS A 110 -20.02 11.42 -15.79
C LYS A 110 -20.51 11.58 -14.35
N GLU A 111 -21.41 10.72 -13.90
CA GLU A 111 -21.84 10.72 -12.51
C GLU A 111 -20.67 10.41 -11.54
N THR A 112 -19.71 9.59 -11.96
CA THR A 112 -18.52 9.26 -11.17
C THR A 112 -17.60 10.47 -11.07
N GLU A 113 -17.37 11.18 -12.18
CA GLU A 113 -16.64 12.45 -12.23
C GLU A 113 -17.21 13.48 -11.24
N ASP A 114 -18.54 13.68 -11.26
CA ASP A 114 -19.21 14.58 -10.31
C ASP A 114 -18.94 14.18 -8.85
N SER A 115 -18.92 12.88 -8.54
CA SER A 115 -18.63 12.39 -7.19
C SER A 115 -17.17 12.58 -6.79
N ILE A 116 -16.23 12.43 -7.71
CA ILE A 116 -14.80 12.70 -7.44
C ILE A 116 -14.58 14.17 -7.09
N ALA A 117 -15.35 15.09 -7.69
CA ALA A 117 -15.26 16.51 -7.39
C ALA A 117 -15.74 16.86 -5.97
N GLU A 118 -16.72 16.12 -5.44
CA GLU A 118 -17.27 16.29 -4.09
C GLU A 118 -16.36 15.73 -2.99
N GLU A 119 -15.57 14.70 -3.31
CA GLU A 119 -14.69 14.05 -2.34
C GLU A 119 -13.51 14.96 -1.95
N ARG A 120 -13.29 15.09 -0.65
CA ARG A 120 -12.11 15.71 -0.08
C ARG A 120 -11.20 14.56 0.33
N ASP A 121 -9.98 14.53 -0.19
CA ASP A 121 -8.87 13.65 0.21
C ASP A 121 -8.60 12.42 -0.67
N ASN A 122 -7.34 11.97 -0.59
CA ASN A 122 -6.76 10.79 -1.23
C ASN A 122 -7.10 9.52 -0.46
N ASP A 123 -8.40 9.29 -0.23
CA ASP A 123 -8.82 8.07 0.47
C ASP A 123 -8.47 6.82 -0.37
N SER A 124 -8.16 5.74 0.34
CA SER A 124 -8.03 4.38 -0.16
C SER A 124 -9.12 3.99 -1.17
N GLY A 125 -10.37 4.43 -0.98
CA GLY A 125 -11.45 4.17 -1.93
C GLY A 125 -11.30 4.90 -3.27
N MET A 126 -10.71 6.09 -3.29
CA MET A 126 -10.39 6.82 -4.54
C MET A 126 -9.34 6.07 -5.36
N LEU A 127 -8.32 5.52 -4.69
CA LEU A 127 -7.30 4.70 -5.34
C LEU A 127 -7.87 3.36 -5.83
N ASN A 128 -8.76 2.73 -5.06
CA ASN A 128 -9.45 1.51 -5.49
C ASN A 128 -10.33 1.77 -6.72
N ALA A 129 -11.09 2.86 -6.70
CA ALA A 129 -11.88 3.36 -7.80
C ALA A 129 -11.03 3.59 -9.07
N GLN A 130 -9.89 4.27 -8.94
CA GLN A 130 -8.94 4.48 -10.04
C GLN A 130 -8.48 3.15 -10.64
N LYS A 131 -8.10 2.17 -9.80
CA LYS A 131 -7.68 0.82 -10.27
C LYS A 131 -8.79 0.12 -11.06
N MET A 132 -10.04 0.19 -10.60
CA MET A 132 -11.17 -0.39 -11.31
C MET A 132 -11.39 0.26 -12.68
N ILE A 133 -11.22 1.59 -12.78
CA ILE A 133 -11.30 2.29 -14.07
C ILE A 133 -10.17 1.87 -15.00
N THR A 134 -8.93 1.71 -14.53
CA THR A 134 -7.84 1.20 -15.38
C THR A 134 -8.11 -0.24 -15.85
N LYS A 135 -8.75 -1.07 -15.01
CA LYS A 135 -9.26 -2.40 -15.45
C LYS A 135 -10.32 -2.27 -16.53
N HIS A 136 -11.25 -1.32 -16.44
CA HIS A 136 -12.23 -1.05 -17.51
C HIS A 136 -11.53 -0.68 -18.82
N GLN A 137 -10.56 0.23 -18.78
CA GLN A 137 -9.81 0.64 -19.98
C GLN A 137 -9.14 -0.55 -20.67
N TYR A 138 -8.48 -1.43 -19.91
CA TYR A 138 -7.84 -2.63 -20.46
C TYR A 138 -8.85 -3.52 -21.22
N ILE A 139 -10.04 -3.71 -20.66
CA ILE A 139 -11.08 -4.53 -21.27
C ILE A 139 -11.68 -3.84 -22.50
N LEU A 140 -11.94 -2.53 -22.42
CA LEU A 140 -12.45 -1.72 -23.53
C LEU A 140 -11.45 -1.69 -24.70
N GLU A 141 -10.15 -1.57 -24.43
CA GLU A 141 -9.09 -1.63 -25.44
C GLU A 141 -9.10 -2.97 -26.20
N ARG A 142 -9.18 -4.09 -25.48
CA ARG A 142 -9.28 -5.42 -26.11
C ARG A 142 -10.56 -5.60 -26.91
N LEU A 143 -11.69 -5.05 -26.44
CA LEU A 143 -12.92 -5.06 -27.22
C LEU A 143 -12.78 -4.23 -28.50
N LEU A 144 -12.03 -3.12 -28.47
CA LEU A 144 -11.79 -2.28 -29.65
C LEU A 144 -11.00 -3.02 -30.71
N GLU A 145 -10.01 -3.83 -30.31
CA GLU A 145 -9.26 -4.69 -31.23
C GLU A 145 -10.18 -5.67 -31.98
N LEU A 146 -11.21 -6.20 -31.30
CA LEU A 146 -12.18 -7.14 -31.86
C LEU A 146 -13.30 -6.45 -32.66
N HIS A 147 -13.65 -5.21 -32.29
CA HIS A 147 -14.76 -4.44 -32.84
C HIS A 147 -14.35 -3.01 -33.24
N PRO A 148 -13.41 -2.83 -34.18
CA PRO A 148 -12.76 -1.53 -34.45
C PRO A 148 -13.68 -0.45 -35.01
N ASN A 149 -14.88 -0.81 -35.50
CA ASN A 149 -15.84 0.12 -36.07
C ASN A 149 -16.98 0.49 -35.11
N ASN A 150 -16.93 0.06 -33.85
CA ASN A 150 -17.94 0.41 -32.86
C ASN A 150 -17.63 1.76 -32.21
N SER A 151 -18.33 2.81 -32.63
CA SER A 151 -18.10 4.17 -32.12
C SER A 151 -18.48 4.33 -30.64
N GLY A 152 -19.50 3.63 -30.15
CA GLY A 152 -19.89 3.66 -28.73
C GLY A 152 -18.79 3.11 -27.82
N LEU A 153 -18.16 2.02 -28.25
CA LEU A 153 -17.03 1.42 -27.56
C LEU A 153 -15.80 2.34 -27.54
N LEU A 154 -15.48 3.00 -28.66
CA LEU A 154 -14.37 3.97 -28.72
C LEU A 154 -14.61 5.15 -27.79
N ASN A 155 -15.84 5.66 -27.75
CA ASN A 155 -16.22 6.73 -26.83
C ASN A 155 -16.10 6.28 -25.36
N ALA A 156 -16.59 5.08 -25.02
CA ALA A 156 -16.45 4.52 -23.68
C ALA A 156 -14.98 4.41 -23.24
N TYR A 157 -14.09 3.96 -24.14
CA TYR A 157 -12.65 3.93 -23.88
C TYR A 157 -12.09 5.32 -23.60
N ASN A 158 -12.36 6.30 -24.47
CA ASN A 158 -11.86 7.68 -24.28
C ASN A 158 -12.37 8.31 -22.98
N ASN A 159 -13.65 8.13 -22.65
CA ASN A 159 -14.24 8.63 -21.40
C ASN A 159 -13.57 7.99 -20.17
N SER A 160 -13.20 6.71 -20.25
CA SER A 160 -12.49 6.03 -19.16
C SER A 160 -11.05 6.51 -18.97
N ILE A 161 -10.40 6.98 -20.04
CA ILE A 161 -9.07 7.62 -19.98
C ILE A 161 -9.18 9.01 -19.35
N GLU A 162 -10.19 9.78 -19.75
CA GLU A 162 -10.47 11.10 -19.17
C GLU A 162 -10.72 10.99 -17.65
N LEU A 163 -11.57 10.04 -17.24
CA LEU A 163 -11.84 9.82 -15.82
C LEU A 163 -10.60 9.40 -15.04
N GLU A 164 -9.73 8.54 -15.59
CA GLU A 164 -8.45 8.19 -14.95
C GLU A 164 -7.56 9.42 -14.75
N ASN A 165 -7.48 10.33 -15.73
CA ASN A 165 -6.70 11.57 -15.57
C ASN A 165 -7.23 12.41 -14.39
N ILE A 166 -8.55 12.48 -14.22
CA ILE A 166 -9.18 13.17 -13.09
C ILE A 166 -8.81 12.49 -11.76
N PHE A 167 -8.82 11.15 -11.71
CA PHE A 167 -8.30 10.40 -10.56
C PHE A 167 -6.82 10.69 -10.31
N GLU A 168 -5.97 10.73 -11.35
CA GLU A 168 -4.55 11.01 -11.19
C GLU A 168 -4.29 12.41 -10.63
N GLU A 169 -5.06 13.40 -11.08
CA GLU A 169 -5.01 14.76 -10.55
C GLU A 169 -5.48 14.84 -9.11
N LYS A 170 -6.51 14.06 -8.76
CA LYS A 170 -7.05 14.07 -7.41
C LYS A 170 -6.17 13.33 -6.43
N THR A 171 -5.66 12.16 -6.81
CA THR A 171 -4.92 11.24 -5.92
C THR A 171 -3.42 11.50 -5.82
N ASP A 172 -2.89 12.40 -6.65
CA ASP A 172 -1.45 12.59 -6.89
C ASP A 172 -0.71 11.28 -7.25
N ARG A 173 -1.45 10.28 -7.77
CA ARG A 173 -0.94 8.96 -8.11
C ARG A 173 -1.34 8.58 -9.53
N LYS A 174 -0.36 8.11 -10.28
CA LYS A 174 -0.52 7.52 -11.60
C LYS A 174 -0.53 6.00 -11.51
N LEU A 175 -1.41 5.34 -12.25
CA LEU A 175 -1.36 3.88 -12.39
C LEU A 175 -0.63 3.52 -13.69
N GLU A 176 0.54 2.91 -13.57
CA GLU A 176 1.32 2.43 -14.69
C GLU A 176 1.01 0.97 -14.99
N ARG A 177 0.81 0.65 -16.28
CA ARG A 177 0.66 -0.71 -16.76
C ARG A 177 2.03 -1.32 -17.06
N ILE A 178 2.42 -2.35 -16.31
CA ILE A 178 3.71 -3.04 -16.47
C ILE A 178 3.47 -4.36 -17.19
N LEU A 179 4.12 -4.55 -18.34
CA LEU A 179 4.17 -5.84 -19.03
C LEU A 179 5.34 -6.67 -18.50
N THR A 180 5.03 -7.85 -17.95
CA THR A 180 6.06 -8.79 -17.49
C THR A 180 6.66 -9.60 -18.63
N LYS A 181 7.80 -10.24 -18.37
CA LYS A 181 8.45 -11.17 -19.31
C LYS A 181 7.54 -12.34 -19.73
N GLU A 182 6.53 -12.65 -18.93
CA GLU A 182 5.55 -13.72 -19.19
C GLU A 182 4.34 -13.23 -20.00
N GLY A 183 4.31 -11.95 -20.40
CA GLY A 183 3.20 -11.36 -21.14
C GLY A 183 2.00 -10.95 -20.27
N ARG A 184 2.13 -11.00 -18.94
CA ARG A 184 1.09 -10.57 -18.00
C ARG A 184 1.19 -9.07 -17.74
N HIS A 185 0.05 -8.39 -17.67
CA HIS A 185 -0.05 -6.95 -17.41
C HIS A 185 -0.40 -6.71 -15.94
N TYR A 186 0.31 -5.81 -15.27
CA TYR A 186 0.03 -5.43 -13.87
C TYR A 186 -0.15 -3.93 -13.72
N LEU A 187 -0.92 -3.53 -12.72
CA LEU A 187 -1.01 -2.13 -12.29
C LEU A 187 -0.01 -1.83 -11.18
N LYS A 188 0.79 -0.79 -11.38
CA LYS A 188 1.66 -0.20 -10.35
C LYS A 188 1.26 1.24 -10.10
N ALA A 189 0.99 1.59 -8.84
CA ALA A 189 0.81 2.99 -8.48
C ALA A 189 2.17 3.69 -8.33
N VAL A 190 2.32 4.84 -8.97
CA VAL A 190 3.52 5.69 -8.96
C VAL A 190 3.10 7.09 -8.55
N LYS A 191 3.84 7.73 -7.63
CA LYS A 191 3.57 9.11 -7.21
C LYS A 191 3.83 10.05 -8.40
N LYS A 192 2.92 10.98 -8.66
CA LYS A 192 3.10 11.97 -9.72
C LYS A 192 4.19 12.95 -9.28
N GLU A 193 5.36 12.89 -9.92
CA GLU A 193 6.40 13.90 -9.70
C GLU A 193 5.89 15.26 -10.19
N ASN A 194 5.69 16.20 -9.26
CA ASN A 194 5.40 17.58 -9.62
C ASN A 194 6.62 18.17 -10.34
N ARG A 195 6.45 18.45 -11.64
CA ARG A 195 7.52 18.99 -12.50
C ARG A 195 8.01 20.38 -12.11
N GLU A 196 7.31 21.07 -11.21
CA GLU A 196 7.63 22.45 -10.81
C GLU A 196 8.67 22.54 -9.68
N ASP A 197 9.00 21.44 -8.99
CA ASP A 197 10.01 21.44 -7.90
C ASP A 197 11.41 20.99 -8.36
N ARG A 198 11.66 20.84 -9.67
CA ARG A 198 12.92 20.29 -10.20
C ARG A 198 14.15 21.20 -10.15
N ASP A 199 14.02 22.47 -9.74
CA ASP A 199 15.13 23.42 -9.83
C ASP A 199 15.91 23.66 -8.52
N VAL A 200 15.59 23.01 -7.39
CA VAL A 200 16.26 23.37 -6.10
C VAL A 200 16.77 22.21 -5.23
N ARG A 201 16.56 20.92 -5.54
CA ARG A 201 17.06 19.85 -4.65
C ARG A 201 17.59 18.64 -5.40
N GLU A 202 18.89 18.64 -5.68
CA GLU A 202 19.64 17.43 -6.04
C GLU A 202 20.10 16.61 -4.81
N ASP A 203 19.94 17.09 -3.57
CA ASP A 203 20.53 16.41 -2.39
C ASP A 203 19.53 16.14 -1.24
N ARG A 204 18.23 16.01 -1.51
CA ARG A 204 17.31 15.47 -0.50
C ARG A 204 16.71 14.17 -0.97
N GLU A 205 17.24 13.11 -0.39
CA GLU A 205 16.69 11.75 -0.33
C GLU A 205 15.32 11.75 0.38
N ASP A 206 14.34 12.50 -0.13
CA ASP A 206 12.96 12.43 0.32
C ASP A 206 12.32 11.17 -0.32
N ASN A 207 12.75 10.00 0.13
CA ASN A 207 12.41 8.67 -0.40
C ASN A 207 11.62 7.82 0.62
N ASP A 208 10.79 8.44 1.47
CA ASP A 208 10.14 7.78 2.62
C ASP A 208 8.67 7.38 2.40
N LEU A 209 8.18 7.45 1.17
CA LEU A 209 7.10 6.54 0.76
C LEU A 209 7.72 5.46 -0.11
N GLN A 210 8.60 4.66 0.52
CA GLN A 210 9.23 3.51 -0.10
C GLN A 210 8.15 2.68 -0.77
N GLU A 211 8.25 2.63 -2.09
CA GLU A 211 7.79 1.51 -2.88
C GLU A 211 8.37 0.24 -2.23
N PHE A 212 7.61 -0.43 -1.35
CA PHE A 212 8.03 -1.68 -0.73
C PHE A 212 7.95 -2.80 -1.76
N LYS A 213 8.91 -2.75 -2.69
CA LYS A 213 9.32 -3.85 -3.54
C LYS A 213 9.99 -4.89 -2.63
N TYR A 214 9.74 -6.17 -2.91
CA TYR A 214 10.51 -7.26 -2.31
C TYR A 214 12.01 -6.91 -2.35
N GLU A 215 12.62 -6.79 -1.17
CA GLU A 215 14.03 -6.45 -1.01
C GLU A 215 14.71 -7.57 -0.22
N LEU A 216 15.73 -8.16 -0.82
CA LEU A 216 16.59 -9.15 -0.18
C LEU A 216 18.03 -8.64 -0.26
N LYS A 217 18.63 -8.39 0.89
CA LYS A 217 20.06 -8.09 1.03
C LYS A 217 20.72 -9.22 1.81
N LEU A 218 21.81 -9.72 1.27
CA LEU A 218 22.57 -10.80 1.89
C LEU A 218 24.04 -10.42 1.88
N GLU A 219 24.57 -10.15 3.06
CA GLU A 219 25.94 -9.69 3.26
C GLU A 219 26.71 -10.75 4.05
N ALA A 220 27.96 -10.98 3.65
CA ALA A 220 28.87 -11.89 4.31
C ALA A 220 30.21 -11.21 4.57
N SER A 221 30.62 -11.18 5.84
CA SER A 221 31.84 -10.51 6.28
C SER A 221 32.79 -11.52 6.91
N PRO A 222 33.92 -11.83 6.26
CA PRO A 222 34.93 -12.73 6.82
C PRO A 222 35.57 -12.11 8.08
N ILE A 223 35.61 -12.86 9.18
CA ILE A 223 36.22 -12.44 10.45
C ILE A 223 37.12 -13.58 10.94
N ASP A 224 38.44 -13.40 10.80
CA ASP A 224 39.47 -14.40 11.09
C ASP A 224 39.23 -15.74 10.36
N ASN A 225 38.75 -16.77 11.08
CA ASN A 225 38.46 -18.11 10.57
C ASN A 225 36.94 -18.36 10.41
N ASN A 226 36.12 -17.35 10.67
CA ASN A 226 34.67 -17.41 10.60
C ASN A 226 34.14 -16.43 9.55
N THR A 227 32.86 -16.51 9.26
CA THR A 227 32.14 -15.50 8.47
C THR A 227 30.88 -15.10 9.20
N GLN A 228 30.66 -13.79 9.38
CA GLN A 228 29.39 -13.24 9.81
C GLN A 228 28.48 -13.07 8.61
N VAL A 229 27.25 -13.55 8.71
CA VAL A 229 26.24 -13.42 7.66
C VAL A 229 25.10 -12.57 8.20
N LYS A 230 24.72 -11.54 7.45
CA LYS A 230 23.55 -10.70 7.67
C LYS A 230 22.56 -10.88 6.52
N ILE A 231 21.32 -11.18 6.86
CA ILE A 231 20.21 -11.28 5.91
C ILE A 231 19.17 -10.26 6.31
N GLU A 232 18.89 -9.32 5.41
CA GLU A 232 17.76 -8.38 5.54
C GLU A 232 16.73 -8.71 4.45
N LEU A 233 15.52 -9.04 4.88
CA LEU A 233 14.40 -9.35 4.00
C LEU A 233 13.24 -8.40 4.32
N LYS A 234 12.76 -7.68 3.31
CA LYS A 234 11.55 -6.85 3.39
C LYS A 234 10.56 -7.25 2.32
N PHE A 235 9.31 -7.45 2.72
CA PHE A 235 8.22 -7.76 1.79
C PHE A 235 6.85 -7.42 2.38
N MET A 236 5.86 -7.36 1.49
CA MET A 236 4.46 -7.21 1.87
C MET A 236 3.77 -8.57 1.84
N SER A 237 2.94 -8.82 2.84
CA SER A 237 2.13 -10.03 2.98
C SER A 237 0.66 -9.67 3.07
N ASN A 238 -0.21 -10.58 2.61
CA ASN A 238 -1.66 -10.49 2.83
C ASN A 238 -2.11 -11.21 4.12
N LYS A 239 -1.17 -11.74 4.90
CA LYS A 239 -1.42 -12.40 6.17
C LYS A 239 -1.39 -11.36 7.27
N THR A 240 -2.39 -11.39 8.13
CA THR A 240 -2.52 -10.47 9.26
C THR A 240 -2.48 -11.21 10.59
N ASP A 241 -2.65 -12.53 10.59
CA ASP A 241 -2.46 -13.38 11.77
C ASP A 241 -1.00 -13.80 11.92
N ASN A 242 -0.55 -13.87 13.18
CA ASN A 242 0.85 -14.09 13.54
C ASN A 242 1.39 -15.41 12.96
N ASP A 243 0.60 -16.48 13.02
CA ASP A 243 1.02 -17.81 12.59
C ASP A 243 1.24 -17.82 11.07
N SER A 244 0.31 -17.25 10.29
CA SER A 244 0.46 -17.17 8.83
C SER A 244 1.57 -16.21 8.41
N ILE A 245 1.80 -15.11 9.14
CA ILE A 245 2.94 -14.20 8.92
C ILE A 245 4.26 -14.97 9.14
N ALA A 246 4.36 -15.73 10.22
CA ALA A 246 5.55 -16.52 10.53
C ALA A 246 5.83 -17.61 9.48
N ASP A 247 4.79 -18.30 9.00
CA ASP A 247 4.90 -19.28 7.93
C ASP A 247 5.37 -18.63 6.62
N GLU A 248 4.89 -17.43 6.31
CA GLU A 248 5.30 -16.70 5.11
C GLU A 248 6.74 -16.19 5.19
N ILE A 249 7.17 -15.69 6.36
CA ILE A 249 8.58 -15.34 6.61
C ILE A 249 9.50 -16.53 6.31
N ILE A 250 9.15 -17.73 6.78
CA ILE A 250 9.95 -18.94 6.54
C ILE A 250 9.95 -19.32 5.07
N LYS A 251 8.81 -19.22 4.40
CA LYS A 251 8.70 -19.49 2.97
C LYS A 251 9.65 -18.58 2.18
N GLU A 252 9.67 -17.28 2.48
CA GLU A 252 10.49 -16.30 1.77
C GLU A 252 11.99 -16.37 2.16
N LEU A 253 12.31 -16.77 3.40
CA LEU A 253 13.69 -17.03 3.83
C LEU A 253 14.28 -18.34 3.30
N ARG A 254 13.46 -19.28 2.82
CA ARG A 254 13.93 -20.56 2.23
C ARG A 254 14.46 -20.37 0.81
N LEU A 255 15.58 -19.66 0.74
CA LEU A 255 16.27 -19.35 -0.50
C LEU A 255 16.96 -20.60 -1.07
N SER A 256 16.93 -20.77 -2.40
CA SER A 256 17.75 -21.78 -3.06
C SER A 256 19.23 -21.39 -3.05
N LYS A 257 20.12 -22.38 -3.23
CA LYS A 257 21.57 -22.13 -3.30
C LYS A 257 21.94 -21.16 -4.42
N GLU A 258 21.23 -21.22 -5.55
CA GLU A 258 21.40 -20.32 -6.69
C GLU A 258 21.04 -18.88 -6.31
N ASN A 259 19.91 -18.69 -5.61
CA ASN A 259 19.47 -17.37 -5.15
C ASN A 259 20.48 -16.78 -4.16
N ILE A 260 20.92 -17.57 -3.17
CA ILE A 260 21.96 -17.15 -2.22
C ILE A 260 23.25 -16.77 -2.97
N SER A 261 23.71 -17.61 -3.90
CA SER A 261 24.92 -17.35 -4.68
C SER A 261 24.84 -16.05 -5.49
N SER A 262 23.65 -15.69 -5.96
CA SER A 262 23.43 -14.47 -6.75
C SER A 262 23.28 -13.21 -5.92
N ALA A 263 22.75 -13.34 -4.70
CA ALA A 263 22.45 -12.23 -3.80
C ALA A 263 23.57 -11.94 -2.79
N ILE A 264 24.46 -12.90 -2.52
CA ILE A 264 25.54 -12.74 -1.54
C ILE A 264 26.56 -11.70 -1.99
N GLU A 265 26.69 -10.64 -1.19
CA GLU A 265 27.74 -9.63 -1.27
C GLU A 265 28.76 -9.89 -0.16
N ILE A 266 30.05 -9.89 -0.52
CA ILE A 266 31.13 -10.09 0.45
C ILE A 266 31.69 -8.71 0.78
N ASP A 267 31.59 -8.31 2.04
CA ASP A 267 32.05 -7.01 2.52
C ASP A 267 33.00 -7.17 3.72
N ASP A 268 34.20 -6.60 3.59
CA ASP A 268 35.24 -6.63 4.62
C ASP A 268 35.06 -5.51 5.67
N SER A 269 34.00 -4.70 5.58
CA SER A 269 33.86 -3.44 6.33
C SER A 269 33.14 -3.52 7.69
N TYR A 270 32.77 -4.71 8.17
CA TYR A 270 31.92 -4.85 9.37
C TYR A 270 32.70 -5.02 10.68
N ASP A 271 32.39 -4.16 11.66
CA ASP A 271 33.01 -4.10 12.99
C ASP A 271 31.94 -4.24 14.10
N ASN A 272 30.99 -5.15 13.93
CA ASN A 272 29.85 -5.33 14.84
C ASN A 272 30.00 -6.56 15.77
N GLU A 273 29.30 -6.51 16.91
CA GLU A 273 29.29 -7.59 17.91
C GLU A 273 28.76 -8.92 17.33
N LEU A 274 29.48 -10.00 17.67
CA LEU A 274 29.35 -11.36 17.14
C LEU A 274 28.11 -12.15 17.62
N ASN A 275 26.97 -11.49 17.79
CA ASN A 275 25.78 -12.14 18.34
C ASN A 275 24.88 -12.66 17.21
N SER A 276 24.49 -13.94 17.30
CA SER A 276 23.45 -14.46 16.43
C SER A 276 22.10 -13.93 16.90
N ILE A 277 21.48 -13.10 16.08
CA ILE A 277 20.25 -12.38 16.40
C ILE A 277 19.29 -12.61 15.24
N LEU A 278 18.06 -13.02 15.56
CA LEU A 278 16.96 -13.08 14.63
C LEU A 278 15.89 -12.10 15.13
N GLU A 279 15.56 -11.12 14.30
CA GLU A 279 14.53 -10.14 14.57
C GLU A 279 13.51 -10.17 13.44
N ALA A 280 12.23 -10.12 13.80
CA ALA A 280 11.15 -10.02 12.84
C ALA A 280 10.15 -8.97 13.32
N GLN A 281 9.79 -8.05 12.44
CA GLN A 281 8.79 -7.03 12.70
C GLN A 281 7.72 -7.12 11.63
N ALA A 282 6.46 -7.03 12.04
CA ALA A 282 5.32 -6.95 11.14
C ALA A 282 4.42 -5.77 11.52
N SER A 283 4.23 -4.86 10.58
CA SER A 283 3.31 -3.74 10.72
C SER A 283 2.01 -4.10 10.02
N VAL A 284 1.01 -4.45 10.83
CA VAL A 284 -0.25 -5.08 10.39
C VAL A 284 -1.32 -4.01 10.20
N GLY A 285 -1.86 -3.94 8.99
CA GLY A 285 -3.02 -3.14 8.60
C GLY A 285 -4.31 -3.98 8.52
N SER A 286 -5.38 -3.37 7.99
CA SER A 286 -6.69 -4.03 7.88
C SER A 286 -6.66 -5.33 7.08
N ASN A 287 -5.73 -5.46 6.12
CA ASN A 287 -5.67 -6.58 5.18
C ASN A 287 -4.25 -6.95 4.73
N ILE A 288 -3.24 -6.18 5.12
CA ILE A 288 -1.87 -6.28 4.61
C ILE A 288 -0.92 -6.14 5.80
N SER A 289 0.20 -6.84 5.78
CA SER A 289 1.29 -6.67 6.73
C SER A 289 2.58 -6.32 5.99
N ASN A 290 3.26 -5.28 6.47
CA ASN A 290 4.62 -4.98 6.03
C ASN A 290 5.57 -5.76 6.94
N ILE A 291 6.41 -6.60 6.37
CA ILE A 291 7.27 -7.50 7.12
C ILE A 291 8.73 -7.12 6.87
N LYS A 292 9.48 -6.95 7.96
CA LYS A 292 10.93 -6.79 7.96
C LYS A 292 11.55 -7.89 8.81
N VAL A 293 12.53 -8.59 8.26
CA VAL A 293 13.27 -9.64 8.96
C VAL A 293 14.75 -9.35 8.85
N GLU A 294 15.44 -9.39 9.99
CA GLU A 294 16.89 -9.34 10.05
C GLU A 294 17.41 -10.61 10.72
N TYR A 295 18.29 -11.33 10.04
CA TYR A 295 18.90 -12.54 10.58
C TYR A 295 20.42 -12.48 10.48
N ASN A 296 21.06 -12.39 11.64
CA ASN A 296 22.50 -12.35 11.83
C ASN A 296 22.99 -13.67 12.45
N PHE A 297 24.03 -14.28 11.88
CA PHE A 297 24.65 -15.48 12.46
C PHE A 297 26.10 -15.67 11.98
N LEU A 298 26.82 -16.54 12.68
CA LEU A 298 28.20 -16.91 12.35
C LEU A 298 28.28 -18.28 11.68
N LEU A 299 29.23 -18.38 10.76
CA LEU A 299 29.64 -19.58 10.05
C LEU A 299 31.12 -19.85 10.33
N ASN A 300 31.52 -21.12 10.39
CA ASN A 300 32.93 -21.51 10.59
C ASN A 300 33.65 -21.72 9.24
N GLU A 301 33.11 -21.15 8.18
CA GLU A 301 33.55 -21.33 6.80
C GLU A 301 33.87 -19.98 6.18
N THR A 302 35.00 -19.88 5.50
CA THR A 302 35.41 -18.70 4.72
C THR A 302 35.38 -18.96 3.20
N ASN A 303 35.23 -20.23 2.79
CA ASN A 303 35.09 -20.59 1.39
C ASN A 303 33.67 -20.29 0.90
N ARG A 304 33.53 -19.51 -0.18
CA ARG A 304 32.23 -19.11 -0.73
C ARG A 304 31.25 -20.27 -0.98
N THR A 305 31.73 -21.41 -1.47
CA THR A 305 30.85 -22.56 -1.75
C THR A 305 30.31 -23.16 -0.46
N GLU A 306 31.19 -23.32 0.55
CA GLU A 306 30.82 -23.84 1.86
C GLU A 306 29.91 -22.85 2.60
N MET A 307 30.16 -21.53 2.47
CA MET A 307 29.28 -20.48 2.99
C MET A 307 27.86 -20.59 2.41
N ILE A 308 27.71 -20.70 1.09
CA ILE A 308 26.38 -20.84 0.45
C ILE A 308 25.64 -22.06 0.98
N ASP A 309 26.33 -23.19 1.14
CA ASP A 309 25.75 -24.42 1.68
C ASP A 309 25.34 -24.27 3.15
N SER A 310 26.19 -23.68 3.97
CA SER A 310 25.91 -23.40 5.38
C SER A 310 24.74 -22.43 5.54
N ILE A 311 24.67 -21.36 4.75
CA ILE A 311 23.54 -20.40 4.75
C ILE A 311 22.24 -21.13 4.39
N HIS A 312 22.25 -21.90 3.30
CA HIS A 312 21.07 -22.66 2.86
C HIS A 312 20.55 -23.60 3.95
N ASN A 313 21.45 -24.33 4.62
CA ASN A 313 21.09 -25.23 5.71
C ASN A 313 20.53 -24.45 6.90
N LYS A 314 21.18 -23.36 7.29
CA LYS A 314 20.74 -22.51 8.41
C LYS A 314 19.33 -21.95 8.19
N LEU A 315 19.05 -21.47 6.98
CA LEU A 315 17.73 -20.97 6.59
C LEU A 315 16.68 -22.08 6.52
N SER A 316 17.08 -23.28 6.09
CA SER A 316 16.18 -24.44 6.02
C SER A 316 15.77 -24.95 7.40
N ASP A 317 16.64 -24.79 8.40
CA ASP A 317 16.42 -25.22 9.80
C ASP A 317 15.48 -24.30 10.58
N LEU A 318 15.11 -23.12 10.04
CA LEU A 318 14.17 -22.21 10.68
C LEU A 318 12.77 -22.82 10.81
N THR A 319 12.19 -22.69 11.99
CA THR A 319 10.84 -23.19 12.33
C THR A 319 9.89 -22.04 12.67
N PRO A 320 8.56 -22.20 12.46
CA PRO A 320 7.57 -21.16 12.76
C PRO A 320 7.64 -20.69 14.22
N LYS A 321 7.94 -21.60 15.15
CA LYS A 321 8.09 -21.29 16.58
C LYS A 321 9.23 -20.33 16.86
N GLN A 322 10.34 -20.42 16.12
CA GLN A 322 11.46 -19.49 16.29
C GLN A 322 11.08 -18.09 15.79
N ILE A 323 10.44 -17.99 14.61
CA ILE A 323 9.96 -16.70 14.10
C ILE A 323 8.94 -16.08 15.06
N LEU A 324 7.93 -16.84 15.49
CA LEU A 324 6.90 -16.35 16.41
C LEU A 324 7.47 -15.83 17.73
N SER A 325 8.57 -16.41 18.22
CA SER A 325 9.19 -15.98 19.48
C SER A 325 9.88 -14.62 19.41
N VAL A 326 10.19 -14.16 18.19
CA VAL A 326 10.89 -12.89 17.93
C VAL A 326 10.07 -11.92 17.07
N LEU A 327 8.86 -12.31 16.65
CA LEU A 327 7.97 -11.51 15.83
C LEU A 327 7.29 -10.42 16.67
N GLU A 328 7.70 -9.19 16.47
CA GLU A 328 7.04 -8.00 17.01
C GLU A 328 5.95 -7.54 16.04
N ILE A 329 4.72 -7.37 16.54
CA ILE A 329 3.60 -6.88 15.74
C ILE A 329 3.23 -5.48 16.18
N LYS A 330 3.23 -4.56 15.21
CA LYS A 330 2.76 -3.17 15.38
C LYS A 330 1.53 -2.97 14.50
N THR A 331 0.59 -2.14 14.92
CA THR A 331 -0.44 -1.67 13.99
C THR A 331 0.16 -0.62 13.05
N LEU A 332 -0.27 -0.56 11.78
CA LEU A 332 0.24 0.47 10.84
C LEU A 332 0.08 1.91 11.39
N GLN A 333 -0.94 2.16 12.21
CA GLN A 333 -1.11 3.46 12.87
C GLN A 333 -0.06 3.73 13.95
N GLU A 334 0.44 2.71 14.65
CA GLU A 334 1.53 2.84 15.62
C GLU A 334 2.87 3.05 14.94
N GLU A 335 3.10 2.40 13.79
CA GLU A 335 4.31 2.60 12.97
C GLU A 335 4.42 4.06 12.52
N ILE A 336 3.35 4.61 11.90
CA ILE A 336 3.29 6.02 11.47
C ILE A 336 3.57 6.97 12.65
N ARG A 337 3.00 6.70 13.83
CA ARG A 337 3.25 7.51 15.03
C ARG A 337 4.67 7.38 15.58
N SER A 338 5.32 6.23 15.41
CA SER A 338 6.69 6.02 15.87
C SER A 338 7.71 6.73 14.97
N GLU A 339 7.45 6.78 13.66
CA GLU A 339 8.27 7.53 12.70
C GLU A 339 8.16 9.04 12.92
N GLU A 340 6.95 9.56 13.15
CA GLU A 340 6.72 10.98 13.44
C GLU A 340 7.46 11.45 14.71
N ASN A 341 7.57 10.59 15.73
CA ASN A 341 8.26 10.92 16.98
C ASN A 341 9.79 10.86 16.86
N ASN A 342 10.34 9.97 16.03
CA ASN A 342 11.79 9.87 15.83
C ASN A 342 12.33 11.03 14.99
N ASN A 343 11.58 11.53 14.01
CA ASN A 343 12.02 12.66 13.17
C ASN A 343 11.93 14.02 13.87
N GLY A 344 11.30 14.12 15.05
CA GLY A 344 11.12 15.37 15.80
C GLY A 344 12.25 15.74 16.76
N LEU A 345 13.28 14.89 16.94
CA LEU A 345 14.31 15.10 17.96
C LEU A 345 15.64 15.65 17.45
N ASP A 346 15.92 15.62 16.14
CA ASP A 346 17.23 16.05 15.62
C ASP A 346 17.31 17.51 15.16
N GLU A 347 16.22 18.26 15.06
CA GLU A 347 16.26 19.66 14.56
C GLU A 347 16.60 20.72 15.63
N ASN A 348 16.69 20.37 16.92
CA ASN A 348 16.87 21.39 17.98
C ASN A 348 18.29 21.52 18.57
N ASP A 349 19.26 20.68 18.20
CA ASP A 349 20.61 20.74 18.81
C ASP A 349 21.67 21.47 17.97
N SER A 350 21.30 22.05 16.82
CA SER A 350 22.24 22.76 15.93
C SER A 350 22.22 24.29 16.05
N LYS A 351 21.59 24.87 17.08
CA LYS A 351 21.48 26.34 17.23
C LYS A 351 22.00 26.90 18.55
N VAL A 352 23.14 26.44 19.07
CA VAL A 352 23.89 27.21 20.08
C VAL A 352 25.39 27.02 19.91
N GLN A 353 26.04 27.85 19.07
CA GLN A 353 27.38 28.43 19.30
C GLN A 353 27.88 29.17 18.04
N GLU A 354 27.26 30.30 17.72
CA GLU A 354 27.93 31.37 16.97
C GLU A 354 27.57 32.71 17.62
N ASN A 355 28.19 32.98 18.76
CA ASN A 355 28.40 34.32 19.28
C ASN A 355 29.59 34.23 20.23
N ASP A 356 30.77 34.56 19.70
CA ASP A 356 31.74 35.47 20.34
C ASP A 356 33.16 35.20 19.83
N SER A 357 33.56 35.99 18.82
CA SER A 357 34.95 36.46 18.71
C SER A 357 35.02 37.70 17.81
N GLU A 358 34.78 38.85 18.43
CA GLU A 358 35.70 39.99 18.50
C GLU A 358 36.34 40.63 17.24
N LEU A 359 36.18 41.97 17.22
CA LEU A 359 37.14 43.04 16.90
C LEU A 359 37.24 43.57 15.46
N GLN A 360 36.64 44.74 15.21
CA GLN A 360 37.34 46.04 15.34
C GLN A 360 36.45 47.25 14.97
N GLY A 361 36.53 48.31 15.79
CA GLY A 361 36.47 49.70 15.30
C GLY A 361 35.38 50.61 15.87
N ASN A 362 35.71 51.32 16.97
CA ASN A 362 35.59 52.77 17.17
C ASN A 362 34.26 53.48 16.81
N ASP A 363 33.59 54.26 17.66
CA ASP A 363 34.12 55.37 18.48
C ASP A 363 33.09 55.83 19.54
N SER A 364 33.67 56.29 20.65
CA SER A 364 33.29 57.44 21.50
C SER A 364 32.01 57.52 22.35
N ASP A 365 32.30 57.77 23.63
CA ASP A 365 31.70 58.76 24.55
C ASP A 365 30.41 58.42 25.33
N ASN A 366 30.54 57.92 26.58
CA ASN A 366 30.43 58.71 27.82
C ASN A 366 30.08 57.84 29.07
N VAL A 367 31.02 57.78 30.05
CA VAL A 367 30.94 58.05 31.52
C VAL A 367 29.64 57.68 32.31
N PRO A 368 29.68 57.39 33.64
CA PRO A 368 30.22 56.26 34.40
C PRO A 368 29.20 55.73 35.47
N GLU A 369 29.71 54.87 36.38
CA GLU A 369 29.31 54.69 37.79
C GLU A 369 28.38 53.53 38.23
N GLN A 370 29.04 52.64 39.00
CA GLN A 370 28.71 52.16 40.36
C GLN A 370 27.81 50.94 40.56
N GLY A 371 28.33 50.04 41.41
CA GLY A 371 27.60 49.04 42.20
C GLY A 371 28.01 47.60 41.89
N SER A 372 29.17 47.09 42.35
CA SER A 372 29.33 46.40 43.64
C SER A 372 28.09 45.67 44.15
N ASP A 373 28.08 44.33 44.16
CA ASP A 373 27.96 43.55 45.41
C ASP A 373 27.82 42.02 45.19
N ARG A 374 28.59 41.30 46.03
CA ARG A 374 28.34 39.99 46.69
C ARG A 374 28.47 38.72 45.86
N ASN A 375 29.49 37.88 46.13
CA ASN A 375 29.73 37.00 47.29
C ASN A 375 28.73 35.85 47.49
N ASP A 376 29.33 34.66 47.53
CA ASP A 376 29.05 33.52 48.40
C ASP A 376 27.68 32.81 48.27
N LYS A 377 27.71 31.55 47.84
CA LYS A 377 27.53 30.43 48.78
C LYS A 377 27.74 29.05 48.15
N MET A 378 28.62 28.29 48.80
CA MET A 378 28.58 26.83 48.90
C MET A 378 27.20 26.36 49.37
N ASP A 379 26.77 25.18 48.93
CA ASP A 379 26.23 24.18 49.85
C ASP A 379 26.42 22.77 49.27
N ASP A 380 26.98 21.92 50.14
CA ASP A 380 27.22 20.50 50.02
C ASP A 380 25.92 19.66 50.07
N ASP A 381 26.11 18.37 49.82
CA ASP A 381 25.29 17.24 50.28
C ASP A 381 23.98 16.93 49.54
N LYS A 382 23.96 15.79 48.83
CA LYS A 382 23.09 14.68 49.27
C LYS A 382 23.37 13.31 48.64
N TYR A 383 23.66 12.39 49.57
CA TYR A 383 23.54 10.93 49.53
C TYR A 383 22.21 10.38 48.97
N GLY A 384 22.28 9.19 48.35
CA GLY A 384 21.19 8.22 48.23
C GLY A 384 21.56 7.02 47.33
N LYS A 385 22.24 5.98 47.83
CA LYS A 385 21.68 4.66 48.24
C LYS A 385 20.62 4.08 47.30
N THR A 386 20.94 2.98 46.60
CA THR A 386 20.34 1.61 46.76
C THR A 386 20.67 0.70 45.57
N ARG A 387 21.23 -0.48 45.82
CA ARG A 387 20.88 -1.80 45.23
C ARG A 387 22.00 -2.80 45.47
N GLN A 388 21.74 -3.78 46.33
CA GLN A 388 22.30 -5.12 46.24
C GLN A 388 21.56 -5.99 47.23
N GLU A 389 20.64 -6.82 46.73
CA GLU A 389 20.18 -8.06 47.34
C GLU A 389 19.24 -8.71 46.32
N GLU A 390 19.67 -9.83 45.74
CA GLU A 390 18.91 -11.08 45.79
C GLU A 390 19.70 -12.18 45.08
N ASP A 391 20.46 -12.93 45.88
CA ASP A 391 20.80 -14.32 45.62
C ASP A 391 19.50 -15.15 45.64
N ASN A 392 19.29 -15.99 44.63
CA ASN A 392 18.46 -17.17 44.82
C ASN A 392 19.03 -18.37 44.06
N LYS A 393 19.62 -19.27 44.85
CA LYS A 393 19.94 -20.65 44.53
C LYS A 393 18.67 -21.47 44.35
N ARG A 394 18.64 -22.36 43.37
CA ARG A 394 17.89 -23.62 43.44
C ARG A 394 18.70 -24.72 42.76
N ASP A 395 19.27 -25.58 43.60
CA ASP A 395 19.53 -26.98 43.30
C ASP A 395 18.41 -27.78 43.99
N ASP A 396 17.69 -28.60 43.22
CA ASP A 396 17.26 -29.98 43.53
C ASP A 396 16.33 -30.52 42.42
#